data_AF-A0A835PNQ0-F1
#
_entry.id   AF-A0A835PNQ0-F1
#
_cell.length_a   1.000
_cell.length_b   1.000
_cell.length_c   1.000
_cell.angle_alpha   90.00
_cell.angle_beta   90.00
_cell.angle_gamma   90.00
#
_symmetry.space_group_name_H-M   'P 1'
#
loop_
_entity.id
_entity.type
_entity.pdbx_description
1 polymer ?
#
loop_
_entity_poly.entity_id
_entity_poly.type
_entity_poly.pdbx_seq_one_letter_code
_entity_poly.pdbx_strand_id
1 'polypeptide(L)'
;MMTWVLAIEKELRASDLDSNQNRLLIHRSDARERLLPLLRPPELALVNGGSGIKVDITTCNGSSTFEVTFKYWPSSKGYLFNGNGWGQLLEQYRDKFKEGTVLRFFAQHRGKENIKFRLIMIVASNKETMDAADVLVSMKHPYLSVV
;
A
#
# COMPACT_ATOMS: atom_id res chain seq x y z
N MET A 1 -22.17 0.80 3.75
CA MET A 1 -21.43 0.93 2.47
C MET A 1 -19.95 0.96 2.82
N MET A 2 -19.13 0.03 2.30
CA MET A 2 -17.69 0.01 2.58
C MET A 2 -16.99 0.98 1.63
N THR A 3 -16.47 2.09 2.15
CA THR A 3 -15.70 3.06 1.38
C THR A 3 -14.21 2.72 1.43
N TRP A 4 -13.59 2.79 0.26
CA TRP A 4 -12.15 2.63 0.10
C TRP A 4 -11.56 4.01 -0.19
N VAL A 5 -10.50 4.37 0.53
CA VAL A 5 -9.84 5.69 0.41
C VAL A 5 -8.41 5.53 -0.07
N LEU A 6 -7.96 6.42 -0.95
CA LEU A 6 -6.57 6.40 -1.40
C LEU A 6 -5.63 6.68 -0.22
N ALA A 7 -4.75 5.73 0.08
CA ALA A 7 -3.85 5.77 1.23
C ALA A 7 -2.41 6.09 0.83
N ILE A 8 -1.95 5.59 -0.32
CA ILE A 8 -0.58 5.77 -0.81
C ILE A 8 -0.60 5.90 -2.33
N GLU A 9 0.22 6.80 -2.85
CA GLU A 9 0.66 6.78 -4.25
C GLU A 9 2.19 6.74 -4.30
N LYS A 10 2.75 5.75 -4.99
CA LYS A 10 4.18 5.53 -5.01
C LYS A 10 4.65 5.15 -6.40
N GLU A 11 5.51 5.99 -6.96
CA GLU A 11 6.37 5.60 -8.08
C GLU A 11 7.56 4.79 -7.56
N LEU A 12 7.71 3.58 -8.08
CA LEU A 12 8.77 2.65 -7.71
C LEU A 12 10.13 3.17 -8.17
N ARG A 13 11.10 3.13 -7.25
CA ARG A 13 12.51 3.44 -7.53
C ARG A 13 13.33 2.17 -7.49
N ALA A 14 14.56 2.20 -8.03
CA ALA A 14 15.48 1.06 -7.98
C ALA A 14 15.62 0.42 -6.58
N SER A 15 15.64 1.24 -5.51
CA SER A 15 15.73 0.74 -4.13
C SER A 15 14.51 -0.06 -3.66
N ASP A 16 13.32 0.22 -4.20
CA ASP A 16 12.08 -0.49 -3.85
C ASP A 16 12.01 -1.87 -4.53
N LEU A 17 12.81 -2.07 -5.58
CA LEU A 17 12.89 -3.30 -6.37
C LEU A 17 14.06 -4.20 -5.96
N ASP A 18 14.95 -3.73 -5.09
CA ASP A 18 16.10 -4.47 -4.60
C ASP A 18 15.66 -5.58 -3.65
N SER A 19 15.73 -6.83 -4.12
CA SER A 19 15.35 -8.02 -3.35
C SER A 19 16.20 -8.21 -2.08
N ASN A 20 17.42 -7.65 -2.03
CA ASN A 20 18.24 -7.69 -0.81
C ASN A 20 17.68 -6.78 0.28
N GLN A 21 17.00 -5.70 -0.11
CA GLN A 21 16.36 -4.79 0.83
C GLN A 21 14.96 -5.26 1.23
N ASN A 22 14.25 -5.92 0.31
CA ASN A 22 12.92 -6.52 0.50
C ASN A 22 11.95 -5.58 1.26
N ARG A 23 11.83 -4.34 0.77
CA ARG A 23 10.99 -3.30 1.37
C ARG A 23 10.45 -2.33 0.33
N LEU A 24 9.29 -1.76 0.61
CA LEU A 24 8.75 -0.60 -0.09
C LEU A 24 8.79 0.62 0.84
N LEU A 25 9.54 1.66 0.49
CA LEU A 25 9.55 2.90 1.26
C LEU A 25 8.32 3.74 0.93
N ILE A 26 7.53 4.06 1.96
CA ILE A 26 6.33 4.88 1.82
C ILE A 26 6.70 6.36 1.96
N HIS A 27 6.11 7.20 1.11
CA HIS A 27 6.24 8.65 1.24
C HIS A 27 5.73 9.10 2.61
N ARG A 28 6.50 9.97 3.29
CA ARG A 28 6.18 10.37 4.67
C ARG A 28 4.84 11.11 4.78
N SER A 29 4.51 11.94 3.79
CA SER A 29 3.23 12.65 3.70
C SER A 29 2.08 11.64 3.65
N ASP A 30 2.13 10.70 2.69
CA ASP A 30 1.12 9.64 2.54
C ASP A 30 0.90 8.85 3.83
N ALA A 31 2.01 8.43 4.45
CA ALA A 31 1.94 7.72 5.71
C ALA A 31 1.21 8.55 6.78
N ARG A 32 1.65 9.79 7.01
CA ARG A 32 1.15 10.64 8.09
C ARG A 32 -0.27 11.15 7.88
N GLU A 33 -0.61 11.51 6.65
CA GLU A 33 -1.86 12.18 6.31
C GLU A 33 -2.97 11.19 5.97
N ARG A 34 -2.62 9.99 5.47
CA ARG A 34 -3.62 9.07 4.89
C ARG A 34 -3.61 7.67 5.48
N LEU A 35 -2.46 7.12 5.87
CA LEU A 35 -2.40 5.78 6.48
C LEU A 35 -2.56 5.78 8.01
N LEU A 36 -1.70 6.52 8.71
CA LEU A 36 -1.68 6.53 10.18
C LEU A 36 -3.03 6.95 10.79
N PRO A 37 -3.79 7.91 10.22
CA PRO A 37 -5.11 8.26 10.75
C PRO A 37 -6.14 7.12 10.67
N LEU A 38 -5.89 6.10 9.84
CA LEU A 38 -6.77 4.93 9.70
C LEU A 38 -6.43 3.81 10.69
N LEU A 39 -5.32 3.94 11.43
CA LEU A 39 -4.90 2.95 12.41
C LEU A 39 -5.54 3.24 13.77
N ARG A 40 -5.86 2.17 14.51
CA ARG A 40 -6.31 2.29 15.89
C ARG A 40 -5.14 2.65 16.80
N PRO A 41 -5.39 3.25 17.98
CA PRO A 41 -4.31 3.65 18.88
C PRO A 41 -3.29 2.55 19.23
N PRO A 42 -3.70 1.28 19.48
CA PRO A 42 -2.72 0.20 19.72
C PRO A 42 -1.86 -0.12 18.50
N GLU A 43 -2.45 -0.10 17.30
CA GLU A 43 -1.74 -0.34 16.04
C GLU A 43 -0.76 0.78 15.74
N LEU A 44 -1.17 2.04 15.96
CA LEU A 44 -0.32 3.21 15.80
C LEU A 44 0.89 3.16 16.73
N ALA A 45 0.71 2.73 17.99
CA ALA A 45 1.80 2.56 18.94
C ALA A 45 2.81 1.49 18.45
N LEU A 46 2.32 0.35 17.95
CA LEU A 46 3.17 -0.71 17.39
C LEU A 46 3.95 -0.25 16.14
N VAL A 47 3.29 0.48 15.23
CA VAL A 47 3.91 1.04 14.03
C VAL A 47 5.02 2.02 14.38
N ASN A 48 4.73 2.99 15.25
CA ASN A 48 5.68 4.03 15.64
C ASN A 48 6.81 3.48 16.54
N GLY A 49 6.53 2.44 17.32
CA GLY A 49 7.54 1.71 18.10
C GLY A 49 8.45 0.79 17.28
N GLY A 50 8.17 0.62 15.98
CA GLY A 50 9.00 -0.16 15.05
C GLY A 50 8.73 -1.67 15.02
N SER A 51 7.85 -2.18 15.90
CA SER A 51 7.37 -3.57 15.83
C SER A 51 6.52 -3.80 14.59
N GLY A 52 5.69 -2.81 14.24
CA GLY A 52 4.79 -2.85 13.09
C GLY A 52 3.51 -3.64 13.31
N ILE A 53 2.67 -3.64 12.27
CA ILE A 53 1.42 -4.38 12.20
C ILE A 53 1.35 -5.22 10.92
N LYS A 54 0.56 -6.29 10.94
CA LYS A 54 0.26 -7.07 9.74
C LYS A 54 -0.82 -6.41 8.91
N VAL A 55 -0.56 -6.26 7.63
CA VAL A 55 -1.47 -5.65 6.64
C VAL A 55 -1.63 -6.60 5.47
N ASP A 56 -2.87 -6.85 5.07
CA ASP A 56 -3.14 -7.60 3.85
C ASP A 56 -3.18 -6.66 2.65
N ILE A 57 -2.38 -6.95 1.63
CA ILE A 57 -2.42 -6.26 0.34
C ILE A 57 -3.07 -7.22 -0.67
N THR A 58 -4.26 -6.88 -1.15
CA THR A 58 -4.97 -7.59 -2.21
C THR A 58 -4.76 -6.87 -3.54
N THR A 59 -4.39 -7.60 -4.59
CA THR A 59 -4.25 -7.02 -5.93
C THR A 59 -5.62 -6.76 -6.57
N CYS A 60 -5.76 -5.71 -7.38
CA CYS A 60 -7.06 -5.28 -7.92
C CYS A 60 -7.80 -6.34 -8.78
N ASN A 61 -7.09 -7.33 -9.31
CA ASN A 61 -7.72 -8.49 -9.98
C ASN A 61 -8.31 -9.52 -8.98
N GLY A 62 -8.22 -9.27 -7.68
CA GLY A 62 -8.73 -10.12 -6.60
C GLY A 62 -8.03 -11.47 -6.46
N SER A 63 -7.00 -11.74 -7.28
CA SER A 63 -6.45 -13.09 -7.44
C SER A 63 -5.49 -13.49 -6.33
N SER A 64 -4.92 -12.53 -5.61
CA SER A 64 -3.86 -12.79 -4.64
C SER A 64 -3.88 -11.78 -3.51
N THR A 65 -3.64 -12.26 -2.29
CA THR A 65 -3.49 -11.44 -1.08
C THR A 65 -2.16 -11.79 -0.43
N PHE A 66 -1.40 -10.77 -0.07
CA PHE A 66 -0.08 -10.90 0.55
C PHE A 66 -0.08 -10.21 1.91
N GLU A 67 0.35 -10.93 2.95
CA GLU A 67 0.51 -10.34 4.27
C GLU A 67 1.89 -9.68 4.39
N VAL A 68 1.90 -8.35 4.56
CA VAL A 68 3.11 -7.56 4.79
C VAL A 68 3.14 -7.01 6.20
N THR A 69 4.31 -6.52 6.61
CA THR A 69 4.47 -5.77 7.87
C THR A 69 4.61 -4.29 7.56
N PHE A 70 3.73 -3.46 8.11
CA PHE A 70 3.82 -2.01 8.06
C PHE A 70 4.46 -1.48 9.33
N LYS A 71 5.54 -0.70 9.23
CA LYS A 71 6.22 -0.13 10.41
C LYS A 71 6.99 1.16 10.10
N TYR A 72 7.28 1.91 11.15
CA TYR A 72 8.32 2.92 11.12
C TYR A 72 9.71 2.25 11.23
N TRP A 73 10.67 2.70 10.42
CA TRP A 73 12.05 2.23 10.45
C TRP A 73 12.99 3.41 10.75
N PRO A 74 13.63 3.43 11.94
CA PRO A 74 14.44 4.56 12.39
C PRO A 74 15.61 4.92 11.47
N SER A 75 16.34 3.94 10.93
CA SER A 75 17.53 4.20 10.10
C SER A 75 17.22 4.91 8.78
N SER A 76 16.05 4.66 8.16
CA SER A 76 15.58 5.42 6.99
C SER A 76 14.72 6.64 7.37
N LYS A 77 14.46 6.83 8.68
CA LYS A 77 13.55 7.82 9.23
C LYS A 77 12.20 7.80 8.49
N GLY A 78 11.67 6.63 8.17
CA GLY A 78 10.53 6.49 7.24
C GLY A 78 9.63 5.32 7.56
N TYR A 79 8.48 5.27 6.91
CA TYR A 79 7.55 4.15 6.99
C TYR A 79 7.77 3.20 5.81
N LEU A 80 7.52 1.91 6.01
CA LEU A 80 7.66 0.92 4.95
C LEU A 80 6.73 -0.27 5.09
N PHE A 81 6.55 -0.97 3.97
CA PHE A 81 6.13 -2.37 3.97
C PHE A 81 7.35 -3.27 3.81
N ASN A 82 7.42 -4.37 4.57
CA ASN A 82 8.42 -5.40 4.40
C ASN A 82 7.91 -6.80 4.83
N GLY A 83 8.80 -7.79 4.75
CA GLY A 83 8.54 -9.18 5.13
C GLY A 83 8.31 -10.07 3.92
N ASN A 84 8.05 -11.36 4.17
CA ASN A 84 7.97 -12.37 3.10
C ASN A 84 6.87 -12.06 2.08
N GLY A 85 5.72 -11.53 2.53
CA GLY A 85 4.64 -11.18 1.60
C GLY A 85 5.01 -10.07 0.61
N TRP A 86 5.89 -9.13 0.99
CA TRP A 86 6.37 -8.12 0.04
C TRP A 86 7.31 -8.75 -1.00
N GLY A 87 8.23 -9.61 -0.57
CA GLY A 87 9.13 -10.34 -1.47
C GLY A 87 8.37 -11.23 -2.46
N GLN A 88 7.34 -11.95 -1.98
CA GLN A 88 6.45 -12.75 -2.82
C GLN A 88 5.68 -11.90 -3.83
N LEU A 89 5.21 -10.71 -3.42
CA LEU A 89 4.54 -9.76 -4.30
C LEU A 89 5.49 -9.24 -5.39
N LEU A 90 6.73 -8.86 -5.02
CA LEU A 90 7.76 -8.47 -5.98
C LEU A 90 8.04 -9.58 -7.00
N GLU A 91 8.19 -10.82 -6.53
CA GLU A 91 8.46 -11.98 -7.38
C GLU A 91 7.31 -12.28 -8.34
N GLN A 92 6.08 -12.34 -7.82
CA GLN A 92 4.89 -12.63 -8.62
C GLN A 92 4.62 -11.57 -9.69
N TYR A 93 4.96 -10.30 -9.43
CA TYR A 93 4.70 -9.18 -10.33
C TYR A 93 5.98 -8.61 -10.97
N ARG A 94 7.08 -9.38 -10.99
CA ARG A 94 8.39 -8.94 -11.49
C ARG A 94 8.38 -8.31 -12.88
N ASP A 95 7.51 -8.80 -13.78
CA ASP A 95 7.45 -8.30 -15.15
C ASP A 95 6.77 -6.92 -15.24
N LYS A 96 5.96 -6.58 -14.24
CA LYS A 96 5.24 -5.30 -14.13
C LYS A 96 5.96 -4.30 -13.24
N PHE A 97 6.75 -4.77 -12.28
CA PHE A 97 7.39 -3.92 -11.28
C PHE A 97 8.76 -3.46 -11.78
N LYS A 98 8.77 -2.28 -12.38
CA LYS A 98 9.98 -1.62 -12.91
C LYS A 98 10.08 -0.20 -12.36
N GLU A 99 11.26 0.39 -12.43
CA GLU A 99 11.41 1.80 -12.06
C GLU A 99 10.48 2.67 -12.91
N GLY A 100 9.78 3.62 -12.28
CA GLY A 100 8.72 4.43 -12.90
C GLY A 100 7.31 3.80 -12.84
N THR A 101 7.19 2.52 -12.45
CA THR A 101 5.87 1.89 -12.21
C THR A 101 5.19 2.60 -11.04
N VAL A 102 3.90 2.91 -11.19
CA VAL A 102 3.10 3.57 -10.16
C VAL A 102 2.23 2.55 -9.46
N LEU A 103 2.30 2.56 -8.13
CA LEU A 103 1.43 1.81 -7.23
C LEU A 103 0.48 2.77 -6.53
N ARG A 104 -0.81 2.44 -6.51
CA ARG A 104 -1.79 3.08 -5.63
C ARG A 104 -2.37 2.06 -4.67
N PHE A 105 -2.41 2.42 -3.39
CA PHE A 105 -2.99 1.60 -2.35
C PHE A 105 -4.23 2.28 -1.80
N PHE A 106 -5.35 1.55 -1.76
CA PHE A 106 -6.60 2.00 -1.19
C PHE A 106 -6.85 1.26 0.12
N ALA A 107 -7.07 1.99 1.20
CA ALA A 107 -7.38 1.43 2.50
C ALA A 107 -8.89 1.32 2.70
N GLN A 108 -9.31 0.22 3.31
CA GLN A 108 -10.68 0.06 3.75
C GLN A 108 -10.94 0.98 4.94
N HIS A 109 -11.91 1.88 4.85
CA HIS A 109 -12.32 2.67 6.02
C HIS A 109 -12.90 1.71 7.08
N ARG A 110 -12.26 1.67 8.23
CA ARG A 110 -12.67 0.84 9.36
C ARG A 110 -13.36 1.72 10.36
N GLY A 111 -14.60 1.39 10.69
CA GLY A 111 -15.23 1.91 11.90
C GLY A 111 -14.51 1.40 13.16
N LYS A 112 -15.25 1.19 14.23
CA LYS A 112 -14.69 0.71 15.51
C LYS A 112 -14.43 -0.80 15.57
N GLU A 113 -14.68 -1.53 14.48
CA GLU A 113 -14.61 -2.99 14.46
C GLU A 113 -13.15 -3.49 14.49
N ASN A 114 -12.92 -4.60 15.21
CA ASN A 114 -11.61 -5.25 15.29
C ASN A 114 -11.34 -6.14 14.08
N ILE A 115 -11.39 -5.57 12.89
CA ILE A 115 -11.02 -6.27 11.66
C ILE A 115 -9.49 -6.08 11.47
N LYS A 116 -8.81 -6.91 10.65
CA LYS A 116 -7.37 -6.75 10.28
C LYS A 116 -7.12 -5.77 9.12
N PHE A 117 -6.17 -4.82 9.24
CA PHE A 117 -5.97 -3.72 8.26
C PHE A 117 -5.69 -4.25 6.84
N ARG A 118 -6.44 -3.74 5.85
CA ARG A 118 -6.40 -4.22 4.46
C ARG A 118 -6.22 -3.09 3.47
N LEU A 119 -5.46 -3.37 2.43
CA LEU A 119 -5.20 -2.51 1.30
C LEU A 119 -5.57 -3.23 0.00
N ILE A 120 -6.15 -2.50 -0.95
CA ILE A 120 -6.22 -2.90 -2.34
C ILE A 120 -5.11 -2.18 -3.09
N MET A 121 -4.33 -2.90 -3.88
CA MET A 121 -3.27 -2.33 -4.72
C MET A 121 -3.69 -2.31 -6.19
N ILE A 122 -3.53 -1.13 -6.80
CA ILE A 122 -3.58 -0.91 -8.25
C ILE A 122 -2.15 -0.66 -8.74
N VAL A 123 -1.84 -1.21 -9.92
CA VAL A 123 -0.52 -1.14 -10.55
C VAL A 123 -0.68 -0.58 -11.95
N ALA A 124 0.10 0.44 -12.29
CA ALA A 124 0.17 0.99 -13.63
C ALA A 124 1.64 1.18 -14.04
N SER A 125 1.92 1.05 -15.33
CA SER A 125 3.29 1.18 -15.87
C SER A 125 3.91 2.55 -15.66
N ASN A 126 3.09 3.60 -15.57
CA ASN A 126 3.48 4.99 -15.34
C ASN A 126 2.28 5.81 -14.83
N LYS A 127 2.52 7.08 -14.54
CA LYS A 127 1.51 8.01 -14.02
C LYS A 127 0.36 8.25 -15.00
N GLU A 128 0.66 8.47 -16.28
CA GLU A 128 -0.37 8.68 -17.32
C GLU A 128 -1.35 7.50 -17.40
N THR A 129 -0.83 6.27 -17.35
CA THR A 129 -1.64 5.04 -17.34
C THR A 129 -2.45 4.92 -16.07
N MET A 130 -1.90 5.35 -14.92
CA MET A 130 -2.62 5.35 -13.65
C MET A 130 -3.79 6.34 -13.68
N ASP A 131 -3.56 7.55 -14.17
CA ASP A 131 -4.59 8.59 -14.27
C ASP A 131 -5.69 8.19 -15.27
N ALA A 132 -5.33 7.51 -16.37
CA ALA A 132 -6.31 6.90 -17.28
C ALA A 132 -7.11 5.77 -16.62
N ALA A 133 -6.45 4.96 -15.76
CA ALA A 133 -7.11 3.90 -15.02
C ALA A 133 -8.13 4.45 -14.01
N ASP A 134 -7.91 5.60 -13.38
CA ASP A 134 -8.89 6.22 -12.48
C ASP A 134 -10.21 6.54 -13.19
N VAL A 135 -10.13 7.02 -14.44
CA VAL A 135 -11.33 7.28 -15.26
C VAL A 135 -12.11 5.99 -15.47
N LEU A 136 -11.43 4.86 -15.69
CA LEU A 136 -12.07 3.56 -15.90
C LEU A 136 -12.55 2.91 -14.59
N VAL A 137 -11.81 3.07 -13.49
CA VAL A 137 -12.13 2.53 -12.17
C VAL A 137 -13.33 3.26 -11.57
N SER A 138 -13.41 4.58 -11.71
CA SER A 138 -14.57 5.37 -11.29
C SER A 138 -15.85 4.96 -12.05
N MET A 139 -15.74 4.48 -13.29
CA MET A 139 -16.86 3.92 -14.06
C MET A 139 -17.26 2.51 -13.64
N LYS A 140 -16.32 1.65 -13.22
CA LYS A 140 -16.57 0.21 -12.91
C LYS A 140 -16.79 -0.08 -11.42
N HIS A 141 -16.25 0.75 -10.54
CA HIS A 141 -16.29 0.58 -9.09
C HIS A 141 -16.65 1.91 -8.43
N PRO A 142 -17.95 2.28 -8.40
CA PRO A 142 -18.40 3.59 -7.89
C PRO A 142 -18.10 3.84 -6.40
N TYR A 143 -17.58 2.84 -5.67
CA TYR A 143 -17.20 2.93 -4.27
C TYR A 143 -15.71 3.23 -4.02
N LEU A 144 -14.88 3.24 -5.09
CA LEU A 144 -13.51 3.72 -5.05
C LEU A 144 -13.54 5.21 -5.41
N SER A 145 -13.70 6.06 -4.41
CA SER A 145 -13.66 7.51 -4.59
C SER A 145 -12.21 7.97 -4.74
N VAL A 146 -11.85 8.42 -5.95
CA VAL A 146 -10.64 9.21 -6.20
C VAL A 146 -10.98 10.64 -5.79
N VAL A 147 -10.64 11.01 -4.56
CA VAL A 147 -10.77 12.40 -4.06
C VAL A 147 -9.38 13.00 -3.98
#